data_AF-A0A5S3XZM1-F1
#
_entry.id   AF-A0A5S3XZM1-F1
#
_cell.length_a   1.000
_cell.length_b   1.000
_cell.length_c   1.000
_cell.angle_alpha   90.00
_cell.angle_beta   90.00
_cell.angle_gamma   90.00
#
_symmetry.space_group_name_H-M   'P 1'
#
loop_
_entity.id
_entity.type
_entity.pdbx_description
1 polymer ?
#
loop_
_entity_poly.entity_id
_entity_poly.type
_entity_poly.pdbx_seq_one_letter_code
_entity_poly.pdbx_strand_id
1 'polypeptide(L)'
;ALENYQHAYADAYGLNRIASVKQVSSQGVEFNLRQQLNQWWQWAASFGVNSSEIDAIDGFSDPMIKVAVGTRLPNTAKNTGHISINYKNDIAQQW
;
A
#
# COMPACT_ATOMS: atom_id res chain seq x y z
N ALA A 1 4.34 -16.35 3.87
CA ALA A 1 5.24 -16.25 5.04
C ALA A 1 5.61 -14.78 5.18
N LEU A 2 5.21 -14.16 6.29
CA LEU A 2 5.42 -12.73 6.56
C LEU A 2 6.56 -12.65 7.57
N GLU A 3 7.81 -12.67 7.09
CA GLU A 3 8.97 -12.71 7.98
C GLU A 3 9.82 -11.45 7.79
N ASN A 4 9.81 -10.63 8.85
CA ASN A 4 10.81 -9.62 9.21
C ASN A 4 10.78 -8.29 8.44
N TYR A 5 9.72 -7.50 8.64
CA TYR A 5 9.85 -6.05 8.53
C TYR A 5 10.63 -5.51 9.74
N GLN A 6 11.91 -5.24 9.50
CA GLN A 6 12.86 -4.67 10.45
C GLN A 6 12.92 -3.16 10.23
N HIS A 7 12.55 -2.37 11.25
CA HIS A 7 12.67 -0.91 11.18
C HIS A 7 13.94 -0.48 11.93
N ALA A 8 14.81 0.27 11.24
CA ALA A 8 16.01 0.86 11.84
C ALA A 8 15.68 2.27 12.35
N TYR A 9 15.90 2.51 13.64
CA TYR A 9 15.79 3.83 14.24
C TYR A 9 17.04 4.14 15.07
N ALA A 10 17.37 5.43 15.18
CA ALA A 10 18.49 5.87 16.01
C ALA A 10 18.08 5.84 17.49
N ASP A 11 18.88 5.20 18.33
CA ASP A 11 18.71 5.28 19.78
C ASP A 11 19.28 6.59 20.35
N ALA A 12 19.07 6.83 21.65
CA ALA A 12 19.54 8.02 22.36
C ALA A 12 21.07 8.22 22.34
N TYR A 13 21.83 7.25 21.83
CA TYR A 13 23.28 7.26 21.70
C TYR A 13 23.75 7.27 20.24
N GLY A 14 22.83 7.40 19.27
CA GLY A 14 23.13 7.48 17.85
C GLY A 14 23.44 6.14 17.18
N LEU A 15 23.10 5.01 17.82
CA LEU A 15 23.26 3.67 17.24
C LEU A 15 21.98 3.26 16.49
N ASN A 16 22.15 2.70 15.28
CA ASN A 16 21.04 2.11 14.52
C ASN A 16 20.63 0.78 15.17
N ARG A 17 19.45 0.75 15.79
CA ARG A 17 18.86 -0.48 16.33
C ARG A 17 17.82 -1.04 15.37
N ILE A 18 17.79 -2.37 15.28
CA ILE A 18 16.82 -3.10 14.47
C ILE A 18 15.78 -3.71 15.41
N ALA A 19 14.53 -3.26 15.31
CA ALA A 19 13.41 -3.86 16.03
C ALA A 19 12.34 -4.37 15.05
N SER A 20 11.67 -5.45 15.44
CA SER A 20 10.63 -6.07 14.63
C SER A 20 9.32 -5.30 14.76
N VAL A 21 8.69 -4.99 13.63
CA VAL A 21 7.32 -4.46 13.64
C VAL A 21 6.38 -5.55 14.14
N LYS A 22 5.62 -5.26 15.19
CA LYS A 22 4.68 -6.20 15.83
C LYS A 22 3.28 -6.07 15.25
N GLN A 23 2.85 -4.84 14.99
CA GLN A 23 1.52 -4.54 14.47
C GLN A 23 1.58 -3.38 13.49
N VAL A 24 0.78 -3.50 12.43
CA VAL A 24 0.56 -2.47 11.41
C VAL A 24 -0.95 -2.26 11.31
N SER A 25 -1.39 -1.00 11.33
CA SER A 25 -2.74 -0.61 10.93
C SER A 25 -2.69 -0.15 9.48
N SER A 26 -3.66 -0.60 8.68
CA SER A 26 -3.88 -0.09 7.34
C SER A 26 -5.34 0.29 7.17
N GLN A 27 -5.59 1.56 6.88
CA GLN A 27 -6.92 2.11 6.69
C GLN A 27 -6.93 2.91 5.39
N GLY A 28 -7.92 2.67 4.55
CA GLY A 28 -7.99 3.30 3.24
C GLY A 28 -9.37 3.26 2.63
N VAL A 29 -9.52 4.04 1.57
CA VAL A 29 -10.73 4.08 0.75
C VAL A 29 -10.30 3.84 -0.68
N GLU A 30 -11.00 2.92 -1.35
CA GLU A 30 -10.80 2.61 -2.76
C GLU A 30 -12.09 2.85 -3.54
N PHE A 31 -11.96 3.57 -4.65
CA PHE A 31 -13.02 3.81 -5.61
C PHE A 31 -12.70 3.11 -6.91
N ASN A 32 -13.64 2.32 -7.42
CA ASN A 32 -13.49 1.57 -8.65
C ASN A 32 -14.70 1.82 -9.54
N LEU A 33 -14.45 2.26 -10.78
CA LEU A 33 -15.46 2.48 -11.79
C LEU A 33 -15.10 1.70 -13.05
N ARG A 34 -16.09 0.99 -13.60
CA ARG A 34 -15.98 0.29 -14.88
C ARG A 34 -17.22 0.56 -15.68
N GLN A 35 -17.06 0.91 -16.95
CA GLN A 35 -18.18 1.19 -17.82
C GLN A 35 -17.86 0.73 -19.25
N GLN A 36 -18.87 0.11 -19.87
CA GLN A 36 -18.90 -0.14 -21.29
C GLN A 36 -19.34 1.15 -21.99
N LEU A 37 -18.50 1.73 -22.85
CA LEU A 37 -18.85 2.92 -23.64
C LEU A 37 -19.77 2.56 -24.81
N ASN A 38 -19.45 1.46 -25.49
CA ASN A 38 -20.22 0.87 -26.57
C ASN A 38 -19.81 -0.60 -26.75
N GLN A 39 -20.35 -1.31 -27.73
CA GLN A 39 -20.06 -2.74 -27.96
C GLN A 39 -18.57 -3.09 -28.15
N TRP A 40 -17.73 -2.12 -28.50
CA TRP A 40 -16.30 -2.34 -28.75
C TRP A 40 -15.40 -1.76 -27.65
N TRP A 41 -15.84 -0.72 -26.94
CA TRP A 41 -15.00 0.02 -26.02
C TRP A 41 -15.46 -0.13 -24.57
N GLN A 42 -14.51 -0.46 -23.70
CA GLN A 42 -14.69 -0.48 -22.25
C GLN A 42 -13.61 0.38 -21.61
N TRP A 43 -13.97 1.14 -20.58
CA TRP A 43 -12.98 1.79 -19.73
C TRP A 43 -13.17 1.39 -18.27
N ALA A 44 -12.09 1.46 -17.51
CA ALA A 44 -12.12 1.33 -16.07
C ALA A 44 -11.13 2.32 -15.45
N ALA A 45 -11.50 2.89 -14.31
CA ALA A 45 -10.63 3.69 -13.49
C ALA A 45 -10.74 3.24 -12.04
N SER A 46 -9.61 3.22 -11.35
CA SER A 46 -9.53 2.94 -9.92
C SER A 46 -8.64 3.98 -9.26
N PHE A 47 -9.10 4.49 -8.12
CA PHE A 47 -8.36 5.42 -7.28
C PHE A 47 -8.42 4.96 -5.85
N GLY A 48 -7.29 4.97 -5.14
CA GLY A 48 -7.22 4.57 -3.74
C GLY A 48 -6.39 5.55 -2.95
N VAL A 49 -6.78 5.76 -1.69
CA VAL A 49 -5.97 6.42 -0.66
C VAL A 49 -5.81 5.47 0.51
N ASN A 50 -4.59 5.36 1.03
CA ASN A 50 -4.26 4.42 2.10
C ASN A 50 -3.32 5.05 3.13
N SER A 51 -3.69 4.98 4.40
CA SER A 51 -2.80 5.18 5.55
C SER A 51 -2.40 3.82 6.09
N SER A 52 -1.15 3.42 5.86
CA SER A 52 -0.55 2.25 6.47
C SER A 52 0.52 2.71 7.44
N GLU A 53 0.34 2.45 8.72
CA GLU A 53 1.19 2.96 9.79
C GLU A 53 1.60 1.84 10.75
N ILE A 54 2.75 2.02 11.40
CA ILE A 54 3.23 1.10 12.42
C ILE A 54 2.48 1.41 13.73
N ASP A 55 1.69 0.45 14.20
CA ASP A 55 0.92 0.56 15.45
C ASP A 55 1.73 0.12 16.66
N ALA A 56 2.54 -0.93 16.51
CA ALA A 56 3.34 -1.48 17.60
C ALA A 56 4.63 -2.11 17.07
N ILE A 57 5.69 -1.98 17.85
CA ILE A 57 7.01 -2.58 17.62
C ILE A 57 7.29 -3.52 18.80
N ASP A 58 7.85 -4.70 18.53
CA ASP A 58 8.05 -5.72 19.57
C ASP A 58 9.26 -5.39 20.46
N GLY A 59 9.07 -5.57 21.77
CA GLY A 59 10.09 -5.42 22.80
C GLY A 59 10.73 -4.02 22.89
N PHE A 60 10.34 -3.22 23.90
CA PHE A 60 11.16 -2.31 24.72
C PHE A 60 10.35 -1.10 25.22
N SER A 61 10.69 -0.64 26.43
CA SER A 61 10.06 0.48 27.16
C SER A 61 10.71 1.85 26.85
N ASP A 62 11.45 1.99 25.75
CA ASP A 62 12.23 3.19 25.45
C ASP A 62 11.35 4.29 24.79
N PRO A 63 11.30 5.51 25.36
CA PRO A 63 10.50 6.61 24.81
C PRO A 63 10.89 7.05 23.40
N MET A 64 12.09 6.76 22.90
CA MET A 64 12.46 7.08 21.51
C MET A 64 11.77 6.18 20.46
N ILE A 65 11.24 5.01 20.86
CA ILE A 65 10.44 4.13 19.98
C ILE A 65 9.05 4.72 19.68
N LYS A 66 8.56 5.65 20.53
CA LYS A 66 7.35 6.43 20.21
C LYS A 66 7.48 7.22 18.91
N VAL A 67 8.71 7.48 18.45
CA VAL A 67 8.98 8.17 17.18
C VAL A 67 8.70 7.27 15.97
N ALA A 68 8.74 5.95 16.13
CA ALA A 68 8.48 4.98 15.06
C ALA A 68 7.00 4.53 15.00
N VAL A 69 6.26 4.58 16.11
CA VAL A 69 4.79 4.37 16.12
C VAL A 69 4.12 5.55 15.41
N GLY A 70 3.16 5.27 14.53
CA GLY A 70 2.53 6.27 13.66
C GLY A 70 3.37 6.66 12.44
N THR A 71 4.58 6.11 12.29
CA THR A 71 5.31 6.26 11.02
C THR A 71 4.67 5.40 9.94
N ARG A 72 4.65 5.94 8.73
CA ARG A 72 4.11 5.23 7.57
C ARG A 72 4.96 4.01 7.27
N LEU A 73 4.31 2.88 6.99
CA LEU A 73 5.00 1.67 6.56
C LEU A 73 5.72 1.93 5.21
N PRO A 74 7.03 1.67 5.12
CA PRO A 74 7.78 1.89 3.89
C PRO A 74 7.24 1.02 2.75
N ASN A 75 7.41 1.49 1.52
CA ASN A 75 6.95 0.83 0.29
C ASN A 75 5.42 0.63 0.18
N THR A 76 4.62 1.23 1.05
CA THR A 76 3.16 1.28 0.87
C THR A 76 2.74 2.52 0.10
N ALA A 77 2.06 2.32 -1.03
CA ALA A 77 1.54 3.42 -1.84
C ALA A 77 0.49 4.22 -1.03
N LYS A 78 0.74 5.53 -0.86
CA LYS A 78 -0.22 6.43 -0.20
C LYS A 78 -1.45 6.66 -1.04
N ASN A 79 -1.23 6.81 -2.34
CA ASN A 79 -2.27 6.99 -3.33
C ASN A 79 -2.01 5.97 -4.44
N THR A 80 -3.06 5.31 -4.91
CA THR A 80 -3.03 4.47 -6.10
C THR A 80 -3.99 5.05 -7.14
N GLY A 81 -3.60 4.95 -8.40
CA GLY A 81 -4.38 5.43 -9.52
C GLY A 81 -4.11 4.53 -10.71
N HIS A 82 -5.16 4.02 -11.32
CA HIS A 82 -5.05 3.22 -12.53
C HIS A 82 -6.23 3.52 -13.44
N ILE A 83 -5.93 3.72 -14.73
CA ILE A 83 -6.93 3.94 -15.77
C ILE A 83 -6.60 2.97 -16.90
N SER A 84 -7.62 2.27 -17.39
CA SER A 84 -7.50 1.37 -18.54
C SER A 84 -8.61 1.64 -19.53
N ILE A 85 -8.26 1.51 -20.82
CA ILE A 85 -9.21 1.52 -21.92
C ILE A 85 -8.93 0.27 -22.76
N ASN A 86 -9.98 -0.48 -23.06
CA ASN A 86 -9.92 -1.74 -23.78
C ASN A 86 -10.80 -1.66 -25.01
N TYR A 87 -10.26 -2.12 -26.13
CA TYR A 87 -10.98 -2.27 -27.39
C TYR A 87 -11.15 -3.75 -27.70
N LYS A 88 -12.37 -4.16 -28.05
CA LYS A 88 -12.69 -5.50 -28.56
C LYS A 88 -13.21 -5.38 -29.98
N ASN A 89 -12.67 -6.20 -30.86
CA ASN A 89 -13.16 -6.39 -32.22
C ASN A 89 -13.20 -7.88 -32.51
N ASP A 90 -14.31 -8.33 -33.09
CA ASP A 90 -14.46 -9.69 -33.56
C ASP A 90 -13.97 -9.76 -35.01
N ILE A 91 -12.76 -10.31 -35.20
CA ILE A 91 -12.32 -10.69 -36.55
C ILE A 91 -13.08 -11.97 -36.89
N ALA A 92 -14.24 -11.82 -37.53
CA ALA A 92 -14.89 -12.95 -38.19
C ALA A 92 -13.94 -13.46 -39.28
N GLN A 93 -13.19 -14.52 -38.99
CA GLN A 93 -12.56 -15.35 -40.01
C GLN A 93 -13.70 -16.04 -40.75
N GLN A 94 -14.24 -15.36 -41.76
CA GLN A 94 -14.98 -16.04 -42.82
C GLN A 94 -13.98 -16.93 -43.54
N TRP A 95 -14.00 -18.21 -43.19
CA TRP A 95 -13.40 -19.30 -43.97
C TRP A 95 -14.41 -19.80 -44.99
#